data_AF-A0A522AV30-F1
#
_entry.id   AF-A0A522AV30-F1
#
_cell.length_a   1.000
_cell.length_b   1.000
_cell.length_c   1.000
_cell.angle_alpha   90.00
_cell.angle_beta   90.00
_cell.angle_gamma   90.00
#
_symmetry.space_group_name_H-M   'P 1'
#
loop_
_entity.id
_entity.type
_entity.pdbx_description
1 polymer ?
#
loop_
_entity_poly.entity_id
_entity_poly.type
_entity_poly.pdbx_seq_one_letter_code
_entity_poly.pdbx_strand_id
1 'polypeptide(L)' 'MKLNLPVTDHEVSLDASTRIISTTDLKGRINQSNAAFVRFSGFTWEELKGNDHHILRHPDIPP' A
#
# COMPACT_ATOMS: atom_id res chain seq x y z
N MET A 1 17.01 1.97 4.09
CA MET A 1 15.55 2.03 3.89
C MET A 1 15.31 1.90 2.39
N LYS A 2 14.34 1.08 1.94
CA LYS A 2 14.07 0.94 0.51
C LYS A 2 13.42 2.24 0.03
N LEU A 3 13.97 2.82 -1.03
CA LEU A 3 13.42 4.01 -1.68
C LEU A 3 12.31 3.54 -2.63
N ASN A 4 11.05 3.65 -2.21
CA ASN A 4 9.90 3.38 -3.06
C ASN A 4 9.66 4.62 -3.94
N LEU A 5 10.43 4.74 -5.02
CA LEU A 5 10.35 5.81 -6.01
C LEU A 5 9.63 5.28 -7.27
N PRO A 6 8.87 6.11 -8.00
CA PRO A 6 8.71 7.56 -7.83
C PRO A 6 7.56 7.95 -6.90
N VAL A 7 7.80 8.95 -6.03
CA VAL A 7 6.73 9.68 -5.35
C VAL A 7 6.08 10.59 -6.39
N THR A 8 4.77 10.45 -6.57
CA THR A 8 4.05 11.14 -7.64
C THR A 8 3.54 12.52 -7.21
N ASP A 9 3.54 12.85 -5.91
CA ASP A 9 2.98 14.09 -5.32
C ASP A 9 1.51 14.36 -5.68
N HIS A 10 0.83 13.34 -6.23
CA HIS A 10 -0.56 13.42 -6.65
C HIS A 10 -1.46 12.97 -5.49
N GLU A 11 -2.15 13.94 -4.88
CA GLU A 11 -3.22 13.64 -3.93
C GLU A 11 -4.38 12.95 -4.65
N VAL A 12 -4.85 11.84 -4.07
CA VAL A 12 -6.05 11.15 -4.54
C VAL A 12 -7.10 11.24 -3.45
N SER A 13 -8.16 11.99 -3.70
CA SER A 13 -9.27 12.13 -2.76
C SER A 13 -10.04 10.81 -2.64
N LEU A 14 -10.20 10.35 -1.40
CA LEU A 14 -11.01 9.18 -1.09
C LEU A 14 -12.42 9.64 -0.72
N ASP A 15 -13.43 8.98 -1.28
CA ASP A 15 -14.80 9.20 -0.84
C ASP A 15 -14.97 8.72 0.61
N ALA A 16 -15.82 9.39 1.39
CA ALA A 16 -16.05 9.06 2.81
C ALA A 16 -16.53 7.61 3.02
N SER A 17 -17.14 7.00 2.00
CA SER A 17 -17.56 5.60 2.00
C SER A 17 -16.44 4.61 1.67
N THR A 18 -15.32 5.08 1.11
CA THR A 18 -14.22 4.24 0.66
C THR A 18 -13.36 3.84 1.84
N ARG A 19 -13.34 2.54 2.15
CA ARG A 19 -12.44 1.97 3.14
C ARG A 19 -11.22 1.38 2.45
N ILE A 20 -10.04 1.66 2.98
CA ILE A 20 -8.79 1.05 2.56
C ILE A 20 -8.37 0.07 3.65
N ILE A 21 -8.35 -1.22 3.34
CA ILE A 21 -8.10 -2.28 4.31
C ILE A 21 -7.05 -3.25 3.74
N SER A 22 -5.99 -3.46 4.51
CA SER A 22 -4.99 -4.49 4.27
C SER A 22 -4.73 -5.28 5.55
N THR A 23 -4.63 -6.59 5.44
CA THR A 23 -4.28 -7.51 6.53
C THR A 23 -2.91 -8.08 6.26
N THR A 24 -2.01 -7.95 7.22
CA THR A 24 -0.66 -8.51 7.17
C THR A 24 -0.52 -9.73 8.07
N ASP A 25 0.38 -10.64 7.71
CA ASP A 25 0.82 -11.75 8.57
C ASP A 25 1.73 -11.25 9.71
N LEU A 26 2.08 -12.13 10.66
CA LEU A 26 3.03 -11.87 11.74
C LEU A 26 4.41 -11.40 11.24
N LYS A 27 4.77 -11.75 10.00
CA LYS A 27 6.01 -11.29 9.36
C LYS A 27 5.89 -9.95 8.62
N GLY A 28 4.72 -9.30 8.62
CA GLY A 28 4.50 -8.01 7.94
C GLY A 28 4.17 -8.12 6.44
N ARG A 29 3.93 -9.34 5.94
CA ARG A 29 3.57 -9.60 4.54
C ARG A 29 2.07 -9.44 4.32
N ILE A 30 1.67 -8.77 3.25
CA ILE A 30 0.25 -8.56 2.92
C ILE A 30 -0.35 -9.91 2.51
N ASN A 31 -1.34 -10.38 3.28
CA ASN A 31 -2.07 -11.61 2.98
C ASN A 31 -3.44 -11.32 2.36
N GLN A 32 -4.10 -10.24 2.79
CA GLN A 32 -5.40 -9.83 2.25
C GLN A 32 -5.41 -8.32 2.05
N SER A 33 -6.08 -7.86 1.00
CA SER A 33 -6.39 -6.45 0.82
C SER A 33 -7.71 -6.30 0.08
N ASN A 34 -8.39 -5.18 0.28
CA ASN A 34 -9.62 -4.89 -0.46
C ASN A 34 -9.31 -4.23 -1.81
N ALA A 35 -10.29 -4.25 -2.72
CA ALA A 35 -10.11 -3.69 -4.06
C ALA A 35 -9.71 -2.20 -4.07
N ALA A 36 -10.17 -1.41 -3.08
CA ALA A 36 -9.75 -0.02 -2.95
C ALA A 36 -8.25 0.09 -2.66
N PHE A 37 -7.72 -0.72 -1.73
CA PHE A 37 -6.29 -0.73 -1.43
C PHE A 37 -5.44 -1.02 -2.67
N VAL A 38 -5.79 -2.04 -3.45
CA VAL A 38 -5.08 -2.39 -4.70
C VAL A 38 -5.19 -1.25 -5.73
N ARG A 39 -6.36 -0.61 -5.83
CA ARG A 39 -6.57 0.50 -6.77
C ARG A 39 -5.72 1.73 -6.44
N PHE A 40 -5.56 2.05 -5.16
CA PHE A 40 -4.83 3.25 -4.72
C PHE A 40 -3.34 2.98 -4.47
N SER A 41 -2.93 1.73 -4.24
CA SER A 41 -1.53 1.39 -4.03
C SER A 41 -0.67 1.58 -5.27
N GLY A 42 -1.28 1.57 -6.47
CA GLY A 42 -0.55 1.59 -7.74
C GLY A 42 0.12 0.26 -8.08
N PHE A 43 -0.12 -0.79 -7.29
CA PHE A 43 0.38 -2.15 -7.50
C PHE A 43 -0.77 -3.09 -7.81
N THR A 44 -0.49 -4.14 -8.58
CA THR A 44 -1.44 -5.23 -8.76
C THR A 44 -1.56 -6.08 -7.49
N TRP A 45 -2.67 -6.80 -7.34
CA TRP A 45 -2.83 -7.72 -6.21
C TRP A 45 -1.74 -8.78 -6.16
N GLU A 46 -1.24 -9.24 -7.30
CA GLU A 46 -0.18 -10.23 -7.41
C GLU A 46 1.16 -9.68 -6.89
N GLU A 47 1.43 -8.40 -7.10
CA GLU A 47 2.60 -7.72 -6.55
C GLU A 47 2.45 -7.43 -5.06
N LEU A 48 1.23 -7.20 -4.56
CA LEU A 48 1.01 -6.94 -3.13
C LEU A 48 1.02 -8.24 -2.32
N LYS A 49 0.41 -9.30 -2.81
CA LYS A 49 0.22 -10.55 -2.09
C LYS A 49 1.56 -11.21 -1.78
N GLY A 50 1.86 -11.36 -0.50
CA GLY A 50 3.11 -11.97 -0.01
C GLY A 50 4.30 -11.03 0.07
N ASN A 51 4.17 -9.79 -0.42
CA ASN A 51 5.19 -8.75 -0.24
C ASN A 51 5.03 -8.05 1.11
N ASP A 52 6.14 -7.49 1.60
CA ASP A 52 6.16 -6.71 2.83
C ASP A 52 5.36 -5.41 2.67
N HIS A 53 4.56 -5.06 3.68
CA HIS A 53 3.74 -3.84 3.68
C HIS A 53 4.56 -2.54 3.50
N HIS A 54 5.86 -2.60 3.81
CA HIS A 54 6.82 -1.52 3.59
C HIS A 54 6.93 -1.06 2.12
N ILE A 55 6.55 -1.87 1.12
CA ILE A 55 6.56 -1.43 -0.29
C ILE A 55 5.70 -0.18 -0.56
N LEU A 56 4.74 0.10 0.32
CA LEU A 56 3.83 1.24 0.23
C LEU A 56 4.24 2.43 1.08
N ARG A 57 5.32 2.29 1.86
CA ARG A 57 5.75 3.35 2.76
C ARG A 57 6.37 4.48 1.95
N HIS A 58 5.91 5.70 2.23
CA HIS A 58 6.50 6.90 1.66
C HIS A 58 7.91 7.13 2.22
N PRO A 59 8.90 7.50 1.40
CA PRO A 59 10.27 7.75 1.86
C PRO A 59 10.37 8.88 2.90
N ASP A 60 9.49 9.88 2.84
CA ASP A 60 9.39 10.96 3.82
C ASP A 60 8.76 10.56 5.17
N ILE A 61 8.19 9.36 5.30
CA ILE A 61 7.69 8.89 6.61
C ILE A 61 8.88 8.29 7.38
N PRO A 62 9.34 8.91 8.48
CA PRO A 62 10.45 8.39 9.26
C PRO A 62 10.15 6.99 9.84
N PRO A 63 11.18 6.17 10.10
CA PRO A 63 11.04 4.78 10.48
C PRO A 63 10.30 4.56 11.80
#